data_AF-A0A2V8BC20-F1
#
_entry.id   AF-A0A2V8BC20-F1
#
_cell.length_a   1.000
_cell.length_b   1.000
_cell.length_c   1.000
_cell.angle_alpha   90.00
_cell.angle_beta   90.00
_cell.angle_gamma   90.00
#
_symmetry.space_group_name_H-M   'P 1'
#
loop_
_entity.id
_entity.type
_entity.pdbx_description
1 polymer ?
#
loop_
_entity_poly.entity_id
_entity_poly.type
_entity_poly.pdbx_seq_one_letter_code
_entity_poly.pdbx_strand_id
1 'polypeptide(L)'
;MEDIIAGLLKQFEDGKMTRRQLIQSLALAAVAAAPASSVAAQSAPVIPPAAAPAPWKTVWLDHISYAVADYRKSTAFYRDLMGWEIRNDNGTSQCTLKIGNVGEIIIRNRRPPAAEAAPTAGSGAQPAPTARVPLTGVINHVSWGIEPWSTEGVKAELERRGLKPRPDMVGENFKSYHVTDPDGWDLQISNKTSGGTGTGG
;
A
#
# COMPACT_ATOMS: atom_id res chain seq x y z
N MET A 1 9.48 34.89 -29.50
CA MET A 1 8.55 33.94 -28.87
C MET A 1 7.49 34.67 -28.06
N GLU A 2 7.91 35.69 -27.30
CA GLU A 2 7.02 36.56 -26.52
C GLU A 2 5.95 37.25 -27.39
N ASP A 3 6.29 37.76 -28.59
CA ASP A 3 5.32 38.39 -29.50
C ASP A 3 4.20 37.44 -30.00
N ILE A 4 4.54 36.15 -30.14
CA ILE A 4 3.59 35.11 -30.58
C ILE A 4 2.62 34.80 -29.45
N ILE A 5 3.13 34.68 -28.22
CA ILE A 5 2.32 34.42 -27.02
C ILE A 5 1.42 35.62 -26.72
N ALA A 6 1.95 36.85 -26.84
CA ALA A 6 1.18 38.08 -26.69
C ALA A 6 0.06 38.19 -27.74
N GLY A 7 0.32 37.80 -29.00
CA GLY A 7 -0.70 37.73 -30.04
C GLY A 7 -1.81 36.71 -29.76
N LEU A 8 -1.47 35.54 -29.24
CA LEU A 8 -2.44 34.49 -28.87
C LEU A 8 -3.30 34.92 -27.68
N LEU A 9 -2.71 35.57 -26.67
CA LEU A 9 -3.44 36.13 -25.52
C LEU A 9 -4.43 37.20 -25.97
N LYS A 10 -4.01 38.13 -26.84
CA LYS A 10 -4.91 39.18 -27.37
C LYS A 10 -6.09 38.60 -28.15
N GLN A 11 -5.89 37.55 -28.94
CA GLN A 11 -6.99 36.89 -29.67
C GLN A 11 -7.98 36.17 -28.74
N PHE A 12 -7.50 35.67 -27.60
CA PHE A 12 -8.35 35.10 -26.56
C PHE A 12 -9.16 36.18 -25.83
N GLU A 13 -8.51 37.29 -25.45
CA GLU A 13 -9.16 38.43 -24.80
C GLU A 13 -10.19 39.11 -25.71
N ASP A 14 -9.92 39.20 -27.01
CA ASP A 14 -10.85 39.69 -28.03
C ASP A 14 -11.98 38.68 -28.36
N GLY A 15 -12.01 37.51 -27.71
CA GLY A 15 -13.03 36.46 -27.89
C GLY A 15 -12.95 35.71 -29.22
N LYS A 16 -11.91 35.94 -30.02
CA LYS A 16 -11.67 35.25 -31.31
C LYS A 16 -11.12 33.84 -31.14
N MET A 17 -10.75 33.47 -29.92
CA MET A 17 -10.24 32.16 -29.56
C MET A 17 -10.85 31.68 -28.25
N THR A 18 -11.13 30.38 -28.15
CA THR A 18 -11.58 29.74 -26.92
C THR A 18 -10.42 29.38 -25.99
N ARG A 19 -10.68 29.23 -24.69
CA ARG A 19 -9.66 28.83 -23.70
C ARG A 19 -8.95 27.52 -24.09
N ARG A 20 -9.69 26.58 -24.69
CA ARG A 20 -9.14 25.29 -25.15
C ARG A 20 -8.17 25.47 -26.32
N GLN A 21 -8.52 26.32 -27.29
CA GLN A 21 -7.65 26.64 -28.41
C GLN A 21 -6.38 27.37 -27.96
N LEU A 22 -6.49 28.31 -27.00
CA LEU A 22 -5.32 28.97 -26.41
C LEU A 22 -4.36 27.95 -25.78
N ILE A 23 -4.88 27.03 -24.96
CA ILE A 23 -4.08 25.98 -24.31
C ILE A 23 -3.40 25.08 -25.34
N GLN A 24 -4.12 24.70 -26.41
CA GLN A 24 -3.57 23.86 -27.48
C GLN A 24 -2.47 24.58 -28.27
N SER A 25 -2.66 25.86 -28.62
CA SER A 25 -1.67 26.66 -29.34
C SER A 25 -0.42 26.92 -28.51
N LEU A 26 -0.56 27.19 -27.21
CA LEU A 26 0.58 27.35 -26.30
C LEU A 26 1.33 26.02 -26.08
N ALA A 27 0.61 24.90 -25.99
CA ALA A 27 1.22 23.58 -25.88
C ALA A 27 2.03 23.22 -27.15
N LEU A 28 1.55 23.56 -28.35
CA LEU A 28 2.30 23.37 -29.59
C LEU A 28 3.53 24.29 -29.68
N ALA A 29 3.42 25.54 -29.25
CA ALA A 29 4.54 26.50 -29.27
C ALA A 29 5.68 26.10 -28.31
N ALA A 30 5.35 25.48 -27.16
CA ALA A 30 6.34 24.95 -26.23
C ALA A 30 7.17 23.78 -26.79
N VAL A 31 6.63 23.03 -27.75
CA VAL A 31 7.32 21.90 -28.42
C VAL A 31 8.35 22.39 -29.45
N ALA A 32 8.16 23.58 -30.04
CA ALA A 32 9.06 24.12 -31.06
C ALA A 32 10.32 24.83 -30.49
N ALA A 33 10.36 25.07 -29.17
CA ALA A 33 11.41 25.82 -28.48
C ALA A 33 12.43 24.95 -27.72
N ALA A 34 12.10 23.69 -27.48
CA ALA A 34 12.96 22.78 -26.73
C ALA A 34 13.92 22.06 -27.70
N PRO A 35 15.20 21.85 -27.32
CA PRO A 35 16.01 20.88 -28.02
C PRO A 35 15.26 19.55 -28.00
N ALA A 36 15.36 18.77 -29.09
CA ALA A 36 14.72 17.47 -29.26
C ALA A 36 15.26 16.42 -28.26
N SER A 37 15.02 16.65 -26.97
CA SER A 37 14.99 15.61 -25.95
C SER A 37 13.57 15.09 -26.00
N SER A 38 13.41 13.97 -26.70
CA SER A 38 12.20 13.17 -26.77
C SER A 38 11.47 13.18 -25.43
N VAL A 39 10.37 13.92 -25.34
CA VAL A 39 9.33 13.62 -24.35
C VAL A 39 8.71 12.31 -24.85
N ALA A 40 9.36 11.20 -24.51
CA ALA A 40 8.75 9.90 -24.63
C ALA A 40 7.52 9.96 -23.73
N ALA A 41 6.34 10.09 -24.33
CA ALA A 41 5.09 9.82 -23.63
C ALA A 41 5.25 8.43 -23.03
N GLN A 42 5.41 8.37 -21.70
CA GLN A 42 5.49 7.11 -20.99
C GLN A 42 4.13 6.45 -21.15
N SER A 43 4.06 5.47 -22.05
CA SER A 43 2.93 4.56 -22.17
C SER A 43 2.67 4.00 -20.78
N ALA A 44 1.46 4.17 -20.25
CA ALA A 44 1.07 3.54 -19.00
C ALA A 44 1.35 2.02 -19.12
N PRO A 45 2.01 1.39 -18.14
CA PRO A 45 2.26 -0.04 -18.19
C PRO A 45 0.91 -0.78 -18.28
N VAL A 46 0.72 -1.53 -19.36
CA VAL A 46 -0.48 -2.34 -19.59
C VAL A 46 -0.26 -3.70 -18.94
N ILE A 47 -1.29 -4.23 -18.28
CA ILE A 47 -1.28 -5.60 -17.75
C ILE A 47 -0.96 -6.56 -18.92
N PRO A 48 0.07 -7.42 -18.80
CA PRO A 48 0.37 -8.38 -19.85
C PRO A 48 -0.85 -9.27 -20.17
N PRO A 49 -1.01 -9.72 -21.43
CA PRO A 49 -2.10 -10.63 -21.79
C PRO A 49 -2.04 -11.90 -20.95
N ALA A 50 -3.21 -12.44 -20.60
CA ALA A 50 -3.32 -13.62 -19.74
C ALA A 50 -2.65 -14.84 -20.37
N ALA A 51 -1.78 -15.52 -19.62
CA ALA A 51 -1.31 -16.86 -19.96
C ALA A 51 -2.41 -17.90 -19.70
N ALA A 52 -2.25 -19.12 -20.23
CA ALA A 52 -3.12 -20.24 -19.89
C ALA A 52 -3.12 -20.46 -18.35
N PRO A 53 -4.28 -20.65 -17.70
CA PRO A 53 -4.34 -20.82 -16.25
C PRO A 53 -3.52 -22.02 -15.78
N ALA A 54 -2.88 -21.90 -14.63
CA ALA A 54 -2.27 -23.04 -13.96
C ALA A 54 -3.33 -24.12 -13.61
N PRO A 55 -2.96 -25.42 -13.54
CA PRO A 55 -3.92 -26.50 -13.30
C PRO A 55 -4.38 -26.64 -11.84
N TRP A 56 -4.12 -25.63 -11.00
CA TRP A 56 -4.53 -25.59 -9.61
C TRP A 56 -5.30 -24.30 -9.30
N LYS A 57 -6.09 -24.35 -8.24
CA LYS A 57 -6.78 -23.19 -7.68
C LYS A 57 -6.31 -22.96 -6.25
N THR A 58 -6.13 -21.71 -5.89
CA THR A 58 -5.96 -21.32 -4.48
C THR A 58 -7.27 -21.60 -3.74
N VAL A 59 -7.22 -22.40 -2.68
CA VAL A 59 -8.40 -22.79 -1.89
C VAL A 59 -8.31 -22.39 -0.41
N TRP A 60 -7.13 -21.97 0.04
CA TRP A 60 -6.86 -21.67 1.45
C TRP A 60 -5.70 -20.68 1.59
N LEU A 61 -5.75 -19.83 2.62
CA LEU A 61 -4.63 -19.01 3.07
C LEU A 61 -3.96 -19.73 4.25
N ASP A 62 -2.76 -20.27 4.03
CA ASP A 62 -2.05 -21.00 5.08
C ASP A 62 -1.52 -20.07 6.16
N HIS A 63 -0.58 -19.19 5.80
CA HIS A 63 -0.05 -18.22 6.74
C HIS A 63 0.42 -16.92 6.10
N ILE A 64 0.46 -15.86 6.90
CA ILE A 64 1.16 -14.61 6.59
C ILE A 64 2.49 -14.57 7.36
N SER A 65 3.59 -14.29 6.66
CA SER A 65 4.88 -14.01 7.28
C SER A 65 5.02 -12.53 7.59
N TYR A 66 5.01 -12.14 8.86
CA TYR A 66 5.05 -10.73 9.29
C TYR A 66 6.32 -10.39 10.05
N ALA A 67 7.16 -9.54 9.47
CA ALA A 67 8.43 -9.12 10.07
C ALA A 67 8.26 -7.82 10.86
N VAL A 68 8.74 -7.81 12.11
CA VAL A 68 8.62 -6.69 13.06
C VAL A 68 9.94 -6.45 13.81
N ALA A 69 10.11 -5.32 14.49
CA ALA A 69 11.29 -5.10 15.31
C ALA A 69 11.33 -5.99 16.58
N ASP A 70 10.19 -6.22 17.20
CA ASP A 70 10.05 -7.03 18.43
C ASP A 70 8.81 -7.91 18.36
N TYR A 71 9.02 -9.20 18.08
CA TYR A 71 7.94 -10.16 17.91
C TYR A 71 7.09 -10.31 19.16
N ARG A 72 7.64 -10.13 20.37
CA ARG A 72 6.87 -10.30 21.61
C ARG A 72 5.84 -9.19 21.78
N LYS A 73 6.21 -7.95 21.46
CA LYS A 73 5.29 -6.80 21.51
C LYS A 73 4.15 -6.99 20.52
N SER A 74 4.45 -7.35 19.29
CA SER A 74 3.42 -7.59 18.26
C SER A 74 2.56 -8.80 18.61
N THR A 75 3.15 -9.92 19.07
CA THR A 75 2.38 -11.08 19.54
C THR A 75 1.41 -10.71 20.66
N ALA A 76 1.86 -9.98 21.68
CA ALA A 76 0.99 -9.54 22.77
C ALA A 76 -0.13 -8.64 22.25
N PHE A 77 0.20 -7.68 21.40
CA PHE A 77 -0.78 -6.77 20.79
C PHE A 77 -1.88 -7.53 20.03
N TYR A 78 -1.53 -8.44 19.13
CA TYR A 78 -2.53 -9.16 18.34
C TYR A 78 -3.31 -10.19 19.16
N ARG A 79 -2.68 -10.86 20.14
CA ARG A 79 -3.40 -11.71 21.09
C ARG A 79 -4.45 -10.91 21.87
N ASP A 80 -4.07 -9.76 22.41
CA ASP A 80 -4.91 -9.00 23.34
C ASP A 80 -5.98 -8.15 22.64
N LEU A 81 -5.69 -7.67 21.42
CA LEU A 81 -6.61 -6.87 20.62
C LEU A 81 -7.51 -7.73 19.74
N MET A 82 -6.94 -8.71 19.04
CA MET A 82 -7.64 -9.49 18.03
C MET A 82 -8.07 -10.88 18.51
N GLY A 83 -7.70 -11.26 19.74
CA GLY A 83 -8.04 -12.58 20.30
C GLY A 83 -7.31 -13.74 19.61
N TRP A 84 -6.21 -13.48 18.90
CA TRP A 84 -5.47 -14.54 18.19
C TRP A 84 -4.78 -15.49 19.17
N GLU A 85 -4.82 -16.78 18.86
CA GLU A 85 -4.32 -17.84 19.74
C GLU A 85 -2.84 -18.12 19.46
N ILE A 86 -1.99 -18.11 20.49
CA ILE A 86 -0.60 -18.56 20.35
C ILE A 86 -0.58 -20.06 20.05
N ARG A 87 0.00 -20.44 18.90
CA ARG A 87 0.20 -21.84 18.51
C ARG A 87 1.58 -22.34 18.88
N ASN A 88 2.59 -21.53 18.59
CA ASN A 88 3.98 -21.88 18.85
C ASN A 88 4.77 -20.59 19.11
N ASP A 89 5.61 -20.60 20.13
CA ASP A 89 6.61 -19.55 20.38
C ASP A 89 7.97 -20.23 20.44
N ASN A 90 8.90 -19.81 19.58
CA ASN A 90 10.25 -20.38 19.59
C ASN A 90 11.13 -19.79 20.70
N GLY A 91 10.60 -18.87 21.50
CA GLY A 91 11.26 -18.23 22.64
C GLY A 91 12.40 -17.28 22.28
N THR A 92 12.73 -17.11 20.99
CA THR A 92 13.95 -16.40 20.55
C THR A 92 13.65 -15.29 19.56
N SER A 93 12.91 -15.58 18.49
CA SER A 93 12.79 -14.68 17.34
C SER A 93 11.45 -14.67 16.63
N GLN A 94 10.53 -15.60 16.92
CA GLN A 94 9.22 -15.62 16.28
C GLN A 94 8.16 -16.38 17.08
N CYS A 95 6.91 -16.01 16.82
CA CYS A 95 5.73 -16.69 17.32
C CYS A 95 4.71 -16.86 16.20
N THR A 96 4.13 -18.07 16.13
CA THR A 96 2.99 -18.39 15.27
C THR A 96 1.70 -18.20 16.05
N LEU A 97 0.79 -17.41 15.51
CA LEU A 97 -0.56 -17.24 16.02
C LEU A 97 -1.59 -17.76 15.01
N LYS A 98 -2.65 -18.37 15.52
CA LYS A 98 -3.83 -18.75 14.74
C LYS A 98 -4.81 -17.58 14.69
N ILE A 99 -5.28 -17.28 13.47
CA ILE A 99 -6.24 -16.22 13.16
C ILE A 99 -7.63 -16.85 13.04
N GLY A 100 -8.29 -17.13 14.17
CA GLY A 100 -9.63 -17.75 14.18
C GLY A 100 -9.71 -18.97 13.24
N ASN A 101 -10.66 -18.97 12.30
CA ASN A 101 -10.80 -20.02 11.28
C ASN A 101 -10.20 -19.64 9.91
N VAL A 102 -9.37 -18.60 9.84
CA VAL A 102 -8.87 -18.02 8.58
C VAL A 102 -7.55 -18.63 8.13
N GLY A 103 -6.62 -18.84 9.06
CA GLY A 103 -5.24 -19.22 8.76
C GLY A 103 -4.31 -18.86 9.92
N GLU A 104 -3.02 -18.74 9.63
CA GLU A 104 -2.01 -18.40 10.62
C GLU A 104 -1.25 -17.10 10.28
N ILE A 105 -0.59 -16.54 11.28
CA ILE A 105 0.44 -15.51 11.10
C ILE A 105 1.69 -15.92 11.85
N ILE A 106 2.84 -15.73 11.21
CA ILE A 106 4.14 -15.92 11.84
C ILE A 106 4.75 -14.55 12.03
N ILE A 107 4.64 -14.04 13.26
CA ILE A 107 5.27 -12.78 13.68
C ILE A 107 6.72 -13.08 14.02
N ARG A 108 7.65 -12.45 13.31
CA ARG A 108 9.08 -12.71 13.46
C ARG A 108 9.87 -11.42 13.55
N ASN A 109 10.94 -11.43 14.33
CA ASN A 109 11.91 -10.35 14.32
C ASN A 109 12.46 -10.20 12.90
N ARG A 110 12.56 -8.96 12.43
CA ARG A 110 13.13 -8.65 11.12
C ARG A 110 14.56 -9.19 11.07
N ARG A 111 14.75 -10.27 10.32
CA ARG A 111 16.04 -10.56 9.72
C ARG A 111 16.17 -9.58 8.54
N PRO A 112 17.27 -8.86 8.38
CA PRO A 112 17.55 -8.24 7.09
C PRO A 112 17.32 -9.30 6.01
N PRO A 113 16.57 -9.02 4.91
CA PRO A 113 16.65 -9.88 3.74
C PRO A 113 18.13 -10.10 3.52
N ALA A 114 18.59 -11.36 3.40
CA ALA A 114 20.01 -11.70 3.32
C ALA A 114 20.67 -10.61 2.50
N ALA A 115 21.38 -9.70 3.18
CA ALA A 115 21.95 -8.56 2.50
C ALA A 115 22.79 -9.22 1.42
N GLU A 116 22.56 -8.84 0.17
CA GLU A 116 23.44 -9.16 -0.94
C GLU A 116 24.83 -9.28 -0.35
N ALA A 117 25.38 -10.51 -0.34
CA ALA A 117 26.66 -10.76 0.28
C ALA A 117 27.59 -9.68 -0.25
N ALA A 118 28.03 -8.78 0.64
CA ALA A 118 28.67 -7.55 0.24
C ALA A 118 29.77 -7.91 -0.77
N PRO A 119 29.76 -7.36 -2.01
CA PRO A 119 30.87 -7.60 -2.90
C PRO A 119 32.10 -7.04 -2.18
N THR A 120 33.10 -7.90 -2.02
CA THR A 120 34.38 -7.59 -1.39
C THR A 120 34.90 -6.26 -1.92
N ALA A 121 35.12 -5.30 -1.01
CA ALA A 121 35.58 -3.97 -1.34
C ALA A 121 36.93 -4.02 -2.07
N GLY A 122 36.89 -3.74 -3.37
CA GLY A 122 38.05 -3.52 -4.22
C GLY A 122 37.71 -2.48 -5.29
N SER A 123 38.43 -1.35 -5.25
CA SER A 123 38.46 -0.23 -6.21
C SER A 123 37.33 0.82 -6.16
N GLY A 124 37.57 1.90 -5.39
CA GLY A 124 37.89 3.21 -5.95
C GLY A 124 36.88 4.03 -6.76
N ALA A 125 35.60 3.65 -6.89
CA ALA A 125 34.60 4.49 -7.57
C ALA A 125 33.63 5.14 -6.57
N GLN A 126 33.49 6.46 -6.66
CA GLN A 126 32.56 7.25 -5.85
C GLN A 126 31.11 6.84 -6.18
N PRO A 127 30.29 6.42 -5.20
CA PRO A 127 28.92 6.01 -5.50
C PRO A 127 28.10 7.23 -5.91
N ALA A 128 27.54 7.16 -7.13
CA ALA A 128 26.42 7.99 -7.56
C ALA A 128 25.26 7.87 -6.53
N PRO A 129 24.38 8.88 -6.38
CA PRO A 129 23.24 8.79 -5.47
C PRO A 129 22.48 7.50 -5.76
N THR A 130 22.48 6.61 -4.77
CA THR A 130 21.99 5.23 -4.88
C THR A 130 20.62 5.24 -5.52
N ALA A 131 20.55 4.75 -6.77
CA ALA A 131 19.30 4.42 -7.42
C ALA A 131 18.49 3.60 -6.42
N ARG A 132 17.36 4.15 -5.96
CA ARG A 132 16.47 3.50 -5.02
C ARG A 132 16.14 2.13 -5.61
N VAL A 133 16.64 1.06 -5.01
CA VAL A 133 16.23 -0.29 -5.38
C VAL A 133 14.70 -0.27 -5.38
N PRO A 134 14.03 -0.55 -6.52
CA PRO A 134 12.58 -0.46 -6.60
C PRO A 134 11.96 -1.38 -5.54
N LEU A 135 10.91 -0.90 -4.87
CA LEU A 135 10.14 -1.71 -3.93
C LEU A 135 9.77 -3.04 -4.61
N THR A 136 10.32 -4.16 -4.14
CA THR A 136 10.11 -5.49 -4.74
C THR A 136 8.80 -6.15 -4.28
N GLY A 137 8.02 -5.45 -3.46
CA GLY A 137 6.70 -5.85 -2.95
C GLY A 137 6.52 -5.39 -1.51
N VAL A 138 5.42 -4.70 -1.22
CA VAL A 138 5.07 -4.22 0.12
C VAL A 138 3.60 -4.53 0.40
N ILE A 139 3.34 -5.22 1.51
CA ILE A 139 1.99 -5.28 2.07
C ILE A 139 1.81 -4.02 2.92
N ASN A 140 1.03 -3.05 2.41
CA ASN A 140 0.84 -1.77 3.10
C ASN A 140 0.02 -1.91 4.38
N HIS A 141 -1.04 -2.72 4.33
CA HIS A 141 -1.89 -3.07 5.47
C HIS A 141 -2.58 -4.41 5.18
N VAL A 142 -3.14 -5.03 6.22
CA VAL A 142 -4.11 -6.12 6.10
C VAL A 142 -5.35 -5.74 6.90
N SER A 143 -6.52 -6.05 6.32
CA SER A 143 -7.82 -5.83 6.95
C SER A 143 -8.37 -7.15 7.48
N TRP A 144 -8.73 -7.16 8.77
CA TRP A 144 -9.32 -8.33 9.42
C TRP A 144 -10.76 -8.05 9.81
N GLY A 145 -11.67 -8.96 9.44
CA GLY A 145 -13.05 -8.94 9.92
C GLY A 145 -13.12 -9.34 11.40
N ILE A 146 -13.93 -8.63 12.20
CA ILE A 146 -14.19 -8.99 13.60
C ILE A 146 -15.68 -9.10 13.89
N GLU A 147 -16.04 -9.97 14.84
CA GLU A 147 -17.38 -10.10 15.37
C GLU A 147 -17.35 -10.25 16.90
N PRO A 148 -18.35 -9.72 17.63
CA PRO A 148 -19.45 -8.89 17.13
C PRO A 148 -18.99 -7.47 16.75
N TRP A 149 -19.69 -6.83 15.80
CA TRP A 149 -19.38 -5.45 15.38
C TRP A 149 -20.32 -4.41 15.99
N SER A 150 -19.74 -3.38 16.60
CA SER A 150 -20.39 -2.11 16.91
C SER A 150 -19.43 -0.98 16.53
N THR A 151 -19.90 0.01 15.77
CA THR A 151 -19.00 1.06 15.24
C THR A 151 -18.44 1.92 16.38
N GLU A 152 -19.29 2.21 17.35
CA GLU A 152 -19.00 2.99 18.55
C GLU A 152 -18.26 2.15 19.57
N GLY A 153 -18.69 0.89 19.77
CA GLY A 153 -18.04 -0.03 20.72
C GLY A 153 -16.61 -0.35 20.33
N VAL A 154 -16.35 -0.65 19.05
CA VAL A 154 -14.99 -0.90 18.53
C VAL A 154 -14.13 0.35 18.68
N LYS A 155 -14.65 1.53 18.31
CA LYS A 155 -13.90 2.79 18.47
C LYS A 155 -13.52 3.04 19.93
N ALA A 156 -14.48 2.92 20.84
CA ALA A 156 -14.26 3.15 22.26
C ALA A 156 -13.22 2.17 22.84
N GLU A 157 -13.26 0.89 22.43
CA GLU A 157 -12.29 -0.09 22.87
C GLU A 157 -10.88 0.19 22.34
N LEU A 158 -10.75 0.63 21.09
CA LEU A 158 -9.47 1.05 20.51
C LEU A 158 -8.89 2.27 21.25
N GLU A 159 -9.71 3.28 21.52
CA GLU A 159 -9.31 4.47 22.27
C GLU A 159 -8.94 4.15 23.73
N ARG A 160 -9.70 3.27 24.39
CA ARG A 160 -9.41 2.79 25.76
C ARG A 160 -8.05 2.10 25.85
N ARG A 161 -7.59 1.47 24.76
CA ARG A 161 -6.27 0.84 24.63
C ARG A 161 -5.16 1.82 24.24
N GLY A 162 -5.46 3.11 24.14
CA GLY A 162 -4.50 4.16 23.76
C GLY A 162 -4.20 4.19 22.26
N LEU A 163 -4.99 3.50 21.44
CA LEU A 163 -4.86 3.53 19.98
C LEU A 163 -5.59 4.75 19.41
N LYS A 164 -5.22 5.12 18.19
CA LYS A 164 -5.80 6.28 17.47
C LYS A 164 -6.60 5.77 16.26
N PRO A 165 -7.85 5.31 16.46
CA PRO A 165 -8.65 4.77 15.37
C PRO A 165 -8.96 5.83 14.32
N ARG A 166 -8.61 5.55 13.06
CA ARG A 166 -8.95 6.37 11.90
C ARG A 166 -10.09 5.69 11.14
N PRO A 167 -11.30 6.28 11.05
CA PRO A 167 -12.41 5.66 10.34
C PRO A 167 -12.12 5.58 8.84
N ASP A 168 -12.44 4.44 8.23
CA ASP A 168 -12.50 4.25 6.78
C ASP A 168 -13.81 3.53 6.44
N MET A 169 -14.82 4.31 6.08
CA MET A 169 -16.19 3.85 5.87
C MET A 169 -16.51 4.00 4.38
N VAL A 170 -16.75 2.89 3.69
CA VAL A 170 -16.96 2.87 2.24
C VAL A 170 -18.36 2.37 1.91
N GLY A 171 -19.13 3.21 1.20
CA GLY A 171 -20.54 2.94 0.94
C GLY A 171 -21.36 2.86 2.24
N GLU A 172 -22.55 2.27 2.17
CA GLU A 172 -23.48 2.27 3.31
C GLU A 172 -23.16 1.19 4.35
N ASN A 173 -22.52 0.09 3.94
CA ASN A 173 -22.50 -1.14 4.73
C ASN A 173 -21.10 -1.58 5.20
N PHE A 174 -20.03 -1.13 4.55
CA PHE A 174 -18.67 -1.47 4.97
C PHE A 174 -18.17 -0.43 5.95
N LYS A 175 -17.81 -0.89 7.14
CA LYS A 175 -17.32 -0.07 8.23
C LYS A 175 -15.99 -0.60 8.71
N SER A 176 -15.00 0.27 8.85
CA SER A 176 -13.68 -0.12 9.33
C SER A 176 -12.96 1.00 10.08
N TYR A 177 -11.94 0.60 10.83
CA TYR A 177 -10.99 1.51 11.45
C TYR A 177 -9.57 1.06 11.13
N HIS A 178 -8.70 2.03 10.88
CA HIS A 178 -7.26 1.84 10.86
C HIS A 178 -6.65 2.22 12.20
N VAL A 179 -5.70 1.42 12.67
CA VAL A 179 -4.84 1.73 13.82
C VAL A 179 -3.41 1.35 13.49
N THR A 180 -2.47 1.96 14.20
CA THR A 180 -1.05 1.61 14.08
C THR A 180 -0.73 0.49 15.06
N ASP A 181 -0.07 -0.56 14.57
CA ASP A 181 0.47 -1.63 15.43
C ASP A 181 1.74 -1.16 16.18
N PRO A 182 2.33 -1.97 17.07
CA PRO A 182 3.52 -1.57 17.81
C PRO A 182 4.75 -1.24 16.96
N ASP A 183 4.84 -1.73 15.72
CA ASP A 183 5.96 -1.48 14.81
C ASP A 183 5.72 -0.29 13.87
N GLY A 184 4.55 0.35 13.95
CA GLY A 184 4.20 1.46 13.06
C GLY A 184 3.40 1.05 11.83
N TRP A 185 3.05 -0.23 11.69
CA TRP A 185 2.34 -0.74 10.52
C TRP A 185 0.84 -0.46 10.60
N ASP A 186 0.20 -0.27 9.45
CA ASP A 186 -1.21 0.07 9.38
C ASP A 186 -2.05 -1.21 9.44
N LEU A 187 -2.84 -1.34 10.51
CA LEU A 187 -3.77 -2.43 10.74
C LEU A 187 -5.19 -1.93 10.49
N GLN A 188 -5.93 -2.58 9.58
CA GLN A 188 -7.34 -2.29 9.37
C GLN A 188 -8.22 -3.38 10.03
N ILE A 189 -9.31 -2.96 10.65
CA ILE A 189 -10.28 -3.84 11.29
C ILE A 189 -11.66 -3.49 10.74
N SER A 190 -12.40 -4.47 10.21
CA SER A 190 -13.65 -4.25 9.48
C SER A 190 -14.81 -5.13 9.96
N ASN A 191 -16.03 -4.73 9.61
CA ASN A 191 -17.26 -5.47 9.96
C ASN A 191 -17.60 -6.60 8.98
N LYS A 192 -17.04 -6.58 7.76
CA LYS A 192 -17.29 -7.57 6.70
C LYS A 192 -16.27 -7.43 5.58
N THR A 193 -16.24 -8.39 4.65
CA THR A 193 -15.45 -8.28 3.41
C THR A 193 -15.97 -7.15 2.52
N SER A 194 -15.08 -6.25 2.08
CA SER A 194 -15.40 -5.21 1.10
C SER A 194 -15.77 -5.84 -0.24
N GLY A 195 -16.99 -5.61 -0.73
CA GLY A 195 -17.45 -6.12 -2.03
C GLY A 195 -17.88 -7.59 -2.07
N GLY A 196 -17.90 -8.29 -0.93
CA GLY A 196 -18.52 -9.62 -0.85
C GLY A 196 -20.05 -9.52 -0.89
N THR A 197 -20.69 -10.12 -1.90
CA THR A 197 -22.08 -10.55 -1.76
C THR A 197 -22.13 -11.49 -0.57
N GLY A 198 -22.88 -11.14 0.47
CA GLY A 198 -22.93 -11.93 1.70
C GLY A 198 -23.19 -13.42 1.40
N THR A 199 -22.25 -14.26 1.78
CA THR A 199 -22.47 -15.70 1.90
C THR A 199 -21.88 -16.13 3.23
N GLY A 200 -22.74 -16.54 4.17
CA GLY A 200 -22.30 -17.22 5.38
C GLY A 200 -23.18 -17.04 6.60
N GLY A 201 -24.45 -17.43 6.49
CA GLY A 201 -25.29 -17.89 7.59
C GLY A 201 -25.97 -19.17 7.11
#